data_AF-A0A914X179-F1
#
_entry.id   AF-A0A914X179-F1
#
_cell.length_a   1.000
_cell.length_b   1.000
_cell.length_c   1.000
_cell.angle_alpha   90.00
_cell.angle_beta   90.00
_cell.angle_gamma   90.00
#
_symmetry.space_group_name_H-M   'P 1'
#
loop_
_entity.id
_entity.type
_entity.pdbx_description
1 polymer ?
#
loop_
_entity_poly.entity_id
_entity_poly.type
_entity_poly.pdbx_seq_one_letter_code
_entity_poly.pdbx_strand_id
1 'polypeptide(L)'
;MPRKNNITIYKQVYAAATREFGLWDKVVADGGREFYLCEFIQQYLKGFRIKDGVLSGRRPYEQTTSCKNNRVERLWQEVNKGVGLPIKHAFLELEHSNTTWSRQDQSHLFAISFVGCCVARVLLQRCIDGWNNHSIEDKGIPSQYIASKGNYDLPAGALPSTEAAVALYQGEGGQLTEEWQYGVDPLNDQLEKQQEREAKLMSALNDFIGGIEGLANHCEPQLPANQYKMLSFFSLKLAYRCLKLKYAI
;
A
#
# COMPACT_ATOMS: atom_id res chain seq x y z
N MET A 1 8.99 17.70 2.22
CA MET A 1 8.79 16.58 1.26
C MET A 1 8.62 15.30 2.04
N PRO A 2 7.59 14.47 1.77
CA PRO A 2 7.44 13.18 2.44
C PRO A 2 8.73 12.36 2.24
N ARG A 3 9.33 11.88 3.33
CA ARG A 3 10.48 10.98 3.27
C ARG A 3 9.96 9.55 3.20
N LYS A 4 10.36 8.80 2.17
CA LYS A 4 10.03 7.37 2.06
C LYS A 4 10.69 6.61 3.21
N ASN A 5 9.92 5.81 3.93
CA ASN A 5 10.39 5.10 5.12
C ASN A 5 10.83 3.67 4.75
N ASN A 6 12.13 3.41 4.85
CA ASN A 6 12.75 2.12 4.62
C ASN A 6 12.15 0.99 5.48
N ILE A 7 11.87 1.31 6.75
CA ILE A 7 11.37 0.39 7.76
C ILE A 7 9.94 0.00 7.43
N THR A 8 9.10 0.96 7.05
CA THR A 8 7.71 0.70 6.64
C THR A 8 7.66 -0.18 5.40
N ILE A 9 8.49 0.09 4.39
CA ILE A 9 8.56 -0.73 3.16
C ILE A 9 9.01 -2.16 3.49
N TYR A 10 10.03 -2.32 4.33
CA TYR A 10 10.45 -3.64 4.78
C TYR A 10 9.32 -4.37 5.49
N LYS A 11 8.72 -3.76 6.51
CA LYS A 11 7.69 -4.37 7.37
C LYS A 11 6.44 -4.75 6.60
N GLN A 12 5.88 -3.80 5.85
CA GLN A 12 4.55 -3.91 5.25
C GLN A 12 4.58 -4.54 3.86
N VAL A 13 5.71 -4.47 3.14
CA VAL A 13 5.82 -4.98 1.76
C VAL A 13 6.70 -6.22 1.73
N TYR A 14 8.01 -6.06 1.94
CA TYR A 14 8.96 -7.16 1.71
C TYR A 14 8.77 -8.31 2.70
N ALA A 15 8.70 -8.03 4.00
CA ALA A 15 8.59 -9.04 5.02
C ALA A 15 7.21 -9.73 5.00
N ALA A 16 6.13 -8.97 4.74
CA ALA A 16 4.80 -9.54 4.57
C ALA A 16 4.76 -10.50 3.37
N ALA A 17 5.21 -10.04 2.20
CA ALA A 17 5.24 -10.86 0.99
C ALA A 17 6.16 -12.08 1.12
N THR A 18 7.31 -11.94 1.79
CA THR A 18 8.23 -13.07 2.01
C THR A 18 7.65 -14.13 2.94
N ARG A 19 6.84 -13.73 3.93
CA ARG A 19 6.13 -14.69 4.80
C ARG A 19 5.03 -15.44 4.06
N GLU A 20 4.32 -14.74 3.19
CA GLU A 20 3.19 -15.31 2.45
C GLU A 20 3.65 -16.19 1.28
N PHE A 21 4.67 -15.74 0.54
CA PHE A 21 5.08 -16.35 -0.71
C PHE A 21 6.45 -17.02 -0.68
N GLY A 22 7.21 -16.94 0.41
CA GLY A 22 8.59 -17.44 0.49
C GLY A 22 9.65 -16.45 0.00
N LEU A 23 10.91 -16.86 0.05
CA LEU A 23 12.05 -16.01 -0.31
C LEU A 23 12.19 -15.87 -1.83
N TRP A 24 12.34 -14.64 -2.29
CA TRP A 24 12.49 -14.32 -3.71
C TRP A 24 13.87 -14.75 -4.23
N ASP A 25 13.96 -15.18 -5.49
CA ASP A 25 15.25 -15.45 -6.15
C ASP A 25 16.08 -14.17 -6.30
N LYS A 26 15.43 -13.07 -6.69
CA LYS A 26 16.03 -11.75 -6.84
C LYS A 26 15.01 -10.67 -6.53
N VAL A 27 15.40 -9.66 -5.75
CA VAL A 27 14.66 -8.40 -5.61
C VAL A 27 15.22 -7.37 -6.60
N VAL A 28 14.36 -6.79 -7.44
CA VAL A 28 14.75 -5.71 -8.35
C VAL A 28 14.08 -4.42 -7.88
N ALA A 29 14.88 -3.39 -7.67
CA ALA A 29 14.42 -2.09 -7.21
C ALA A 29 15.08 -0.97 -8.03
N ASP A 30 14.47 0.22 -8.01
CA ASP A 30 15.14 1.40 -8.52
C ASP A 30 16.28 1.80 -7.58
N GLY A 31 17.34 2.42 -8.10
CA GLY A 31 18.54 2.82 -7.34
C GLY A 31 18.34 3.89 -6.25
N GLY A 32 17.10 4.15 -5.84
CA GLY A 32 16.78 5.00 -4.70
C GLY A 32 17.15 4.35 -3.36
N ARG A 33 17.18 5.16 -2.30
CA ARG A 33 17.56 4.67 -0.96
C ARG A 33 16.46 3.94 -0.24
N GLU A 34 15.21 4.06 -0.69
CA GLU A 34 14.02 3.55 -0.01
C GLU A 34 13.99 2.01 0.19
N PHE A 35 14.69 1.26 -0.65
CA PHE A 35 14.69 -0.21 -0.61
C PHE A 35 15.91 -0.83 0.06
N TYR A 36 16.85 -0.03 0.58
CA TYR A 36 18.12 -0.53 1.14
C TYR A 36 17.93 -1.62 2.20
N LEU A 37 16.95 -1.45 3.10
CA LEU A 37 16.69 -2.47 4.12
C LEU A 37 16.18 -3.79 3.51
N CYS A 38 15.34 -3.73 2.49
CA CYS A 38 14.85 -4.92 1.78
C CYS A 38 15.98 -5.63 1.04
N GLU A 39 16.82 -4.87 0.32
CA GLU A 39 17.98 -5.40 -0.42
C GLU A 39 19.00 -6.04 0.51
N PHE A 40 19.28 -5.40 1.64
CA PHE A 40 20.17 -5.91 2.67
C PHE A 40 19.67 -7.24 3.24
N ILE A 41 18.39 -7.32 3.63
CA ILE A 41 17.84 -8.57 4.18
C ILE A 41 17.77 -9.66 3.12
N GLN A 42 17.45 -9.32 1.87
CA GLN A 42 17.51 -10.25 0.75
C GLN A 42 18.94 -10.82 0.54
N GLN A 43 19.96 -9.98 0.68
CA GLN A 43 21.36 -10.40 0.66
C GLN A 43 21.74 -11.25 1.87
N TYR A 44 21.26 -10.91 3.05
CA TYR A 44 21.46 -11.68 4.30
C TYR A 44 20.90 -13.10 4.17
N LEU A 45 19.72 -13.23 3.55
CA LEU A 45 19.03 -14.51 3.33
C LEU A 45 19.52 -15.30 2.11
N LYS A 46 20.56 -14.85 1.40
CA LYS A 46 20.99 -15.46 0.13
C LYS A 46 21.26 -16.95 0.20
N GLY A 47 21.67 -17.46 1.36
CA GLY A 47 22.00 -18.87 1.62
C GLY A 47 20.77 -19.79 1.62
N PHE A 48 19.57 -19.24 1.79
CA PHE A 48 18.32 -20.00 1.74
C PHE A 48 17.76 -20.13 0.31
N ARG A 49 18.43 -19.55 -0.71
CA ARG A 49 18.01 -19.65 -2.11
C ARG A 49 18.48 -20.97 -2.74
N ILE A 50 18.15 -22.09 -2.11
CA ILE A 50 18.52 -23.45 -2.53
C ILE A 50 17.29 -24.16 -3.08
N LYS A 51 17.40 -24.68 -4.30
CA LYS A 51 16.37 -25.52 -4.91
C LYS A 51 17.03 -26.78 -5.45
N ASP A 52 16.45 -27.94 -5.13
CA ASP A 52 16.97 -29.25 -5.53
C ASP A 52 18.47 -29.46 -5.18
N GLY A 53 18.89 -28.93 -4.02
CA GLY A 53 20.28 -29.00 -3.54
C GLY A 53 21.24 -28.00 -4.18
N VAL A 54 20.78 -27.15 -5.09
CA VAL A 54 21.59 -26.16 -5.81
C VAL A 54 21.30 -24.75 -5.32
N LEU A 55 22.34 -24.03 -4.90
CA LEU A 55 22.25 -22.62 -4.51
C LEU A 55 22.15 -21.72 -5.75
N SER A 56 21.24 -20.75 -5.73
CA SER A 56 21.08 -19.77 -6.81
C SER A 56 22.37 -18.95 -7.03
N GLY A 57 22.95 -19.06 -8.23
CA GLY A 57 24.09 -18.25 -8.66
C GLY A 57 23.75 -16.81 -9.03
N ARG A 58 22.46 -16.42 -9.02
CA ARG A 58 22.03 -15.05 -9.32
C ARG A 58 22.28 -14.14 -8.13
N ARG A 59 22.53 -12.85 -8.39
CA ARG A 59 22.61 -11.83 -7.33
C ARG A 59 21.28 -11.76 -6.56
N PRO A 60 21.28 -11.68 -5.21
CA PRO A 60 20.06 -11.58 -4.40
C PRO A 60 19.22 -10.35 -4.68
N TYR A 61 19.86 -9.26 -5.07
CA TYR A 61 19.18 -8.04 -5.48
C TYR A 61 19.89 -7.36 -6.65
N GLU A 62 19.17 -6.49 -7.33
CA GLU A 62 19.68 -5.66 -8.42
C GLU A 62 19.00 -4.30 -8.41
N GLN A 63 19.81 -3.24 -8.47
CA GLN A 63 19.33 -1.88 -8.63
C GLN A 63 19.36 -1.48 -10.10
N THR A 64 18.21 -1.04 -10.61
CA THR A 64 18.07 -0.56 -11.99
C THR A 64 17.78 0.94 -12.02
N THR A 65 18.06 1.57 -13.15
CA THR A 65 17.56 2.93 -13.43
C THR A 65 16.06 2.86 -13.69
N SER A 66 15.27 3.84 -13.22
CA SER A 66 13.79 3.81 -13.30
C SER A 66 13.29 3.47 -14.71
N CYS A 67 13.91 4.06 -15.74
CA CYS A 67 13.52 3.89 -17.15
C CYS A 67 13.68 2.47 -17.73
N LYS A 68 14.20 1.49 -16.96
CA LYS A 68 14.36 0.10 -17.42
C LYS A 68 13.32 -0.85 -16.83
N ASN A 69 12.51 -0.41 -15.86
CA ASN A 69 11.61 -1.28 -15.12
C ASN A 69 10.19 -1.34 -15.72
N ASN A 70 10.10 -1.51 -17.05
CA ASN A 70 8.86 -1.32 -17.82
C ASN A 70 7.67 -2.14 -17.32
N ARG A 71 7.90 -3.31 -16.69
CA ARG A 71 6.82 -4.13 -16.11
C ARG A 71 6.25 -3.51 -14.83
N VAL A 72 7.12 -3.10 -13.91
CA VAL A 72 6.70 -2.42 -12.67
C VAL A 72 6.14 -1.04 -12.99
N GLU A 73 6.73 -0.33 -13.96
CA GLU A 73 6.21 0.96 -14.43
C GLU A 73 4.80 0.84 -15.01
N ARG A 74 4.52 -0.21 -15.79
CA ARG A 74 3.15 -0.47 -16.30
C ARG A 74 2.16 -0.69 -15.16
N LEU A 75 2.52 -1.51 -14.17
CA LEU A 75 1.65 -1.74 -13.00
C LEU A 75 1.45 -0.42 -12.21
N TRP A 76 2.52 0.36 -12.05
CA TRP A 76 2.47 1.64 -11.37
C TRP A 76 1.54 2.64 -12.08
N GLN A 77 1.53 2.68 -13.41
CA GLN A 77 0.59 3.52 -14.17
C GLN A 77 -0.87 3.14 -13.87
N GLU A 78 -1.18 1.84 -13.81
CA GLU A 78 -2.54 1.38 -13.51
C GLU A 78 -2.94 1.69 -12.06
N VAL A 79 -2.06 1.43 -11.10
CA VAL A 79 -2.27 1.80 -9.69
C VAL A 79 -2.45 3.32 -9.55
N ASN A 80 -1.64 4.13 -10.23
CA ASN A 80 -1.76 5.57 -10.17
C ASN A 80 -3.08 6.06 -10.79
N LYS A 81 -3.53 5.48 -11.91
CA LYS A 81 -4.83 5.80 -12.51
C LYS A 81 -6.01 5.40 -11.62
N GLY A 82 -5.96 4.20 -11.03
CA GLY A 82 -7.06 3.64 -10.23
C GLY A 82 -7.13 4.14 -8.79
N VAL A 83 -5.98 4.54 -8.22
CA VAL A 83 -5.85 4.88 -6.79
C VAL A 83 -5.34 6.31 -6.59
N GLY A 84 -4.15 6.61 -7.13
CA GLY A 84 -3.43 7.85 -6.83
C GLY A 84 -4.12 9.11 -7.36
N LEU A 85 -4.51 9.11 -8.64
CA LEU A 85 -5.16 10.24 -9.29
C LEU A 85 -6.54 10.56 -8.68
N PRO A 86 -7.44 9.60 -8.43
CA PRO A 86 -8.71 9.86 -7.75
C PRO A 86 -8.51 10.54 -6.39
N ILE A 87 -7.61 10.00 -5.54
CA ILE A 87 -7.34 10.58 -4.22
C ILE A 87 -6.76 11.99 -4.35
N LYS A 88 -5.81 12.20 -5.27
CA LYS A 88 -5.24 13.53 -5.53
C LYS A 88 -6.32 14.53 -5.94
N HIS A 89 -7.23 14.14 -6.83
CA HIS A 89 -8.33 15.00 -7.26
C HIS A 89 -9.26 15.33 -6.08
N ALA A 90 -9.63 14.32 -5.29
CA ALA A 90 -10.47 14.51 -4.11
C ALA A 90 -9.84 15.48 -3.09
N PHE A 91 -8.51 15.40 -2.87
CA PHE A 91 -7.80 16.34 -2.01
C PHE A 91 -7.71 17.76 -2.58
N LEU A 92 -7.47 17.91 -3.88
CA LEU A 92 -7.47 19.22 -4.54
C LEU A 92 -8.87 19.88 -4.46
N GLU A 93 -9.93 19.11 -4.67
CA GLU A 93 -11.28 19.62 -4.53
C GLU A 93 -11.62 19.94 -3.07
N LEU A 94 -11.17 19.13 -2.09
CA LEU A 94 -11.31 19.45 -0.67
C LEU A 94 -10.62 20.78 -0.33
N GLU A 95 -9.42 21.01 -0.86
CA GLU A 95 -8.69 22.28 -0.76
C GLU A 95 -9.49 23.44 -1.36
N HIS A 96 -10.11 23.25 -2.52
CA HIS A 96 -10.88 24.30 -3.19
C HIS A 96 -12.30 24.50 -2.64
N SER A 97 -12.86 23.55 -1.89
CA SER A 97 -14.30 23.52 -1.58
C SER A 97 -14.78 24.46 -0.46
N ASN A 98 -14.01 25.50 -0.10
CA ASN A 98 -14.30 26.47 0.98
C ASN A 98 -14.70 25.82 2.33
N THR A 99 -14.41 24.53 2.52
CA THR A 99 -14.68 23.83 3.77
C THR A 99 -13.75 24.32 4.88
N THR A 100 -14.28 24.34 6.10
CA THR A 100 -13.55 24.59 7.34
C THR A 100 -12.63 23.42 7.68
N TRP A 101 -11.55 23.26 6.92
CA TRP A 101 -10.39 22.45 7.28
C TRP A 101 -9.16 23.34 7.30
N SER A 102 -8.22 23.06 8.18
CA SER A 102 -7.00 23.84 8.35
C SER A 102 -5.79 22.93 8.20
N ARG A 103 -4.78 23.40 7.45
CA ARG A 103 -3.48 22.72 7.31
C ARG A 103 -2.63 22.80 8.58
N GLN A 104 -3.01 23.64 9.53
CA GLN A 104 -2.32 23.83 10.80
C GLN A 104 -2.91 22.96 11.92
N ASP A 105 -4.13 22.46 11.72
CA ASP A 105 -4.82 21.61 12.70
C ASP A 105 -4.42 20.14 12.52
N GLN A 106 -3.73 19.58 13.52
CA GLN A 106 -3.27 18.20 13.50
C GLN A 106 -4.43 17.19 13.41
N SER A 107 -5.60 17.50 13.96
CA SER A 107 -6.77 16.63 13.89
C SER A 107 -7.34 16.59 12.49
N HIS A 108 -7.35 17.73 11.79
CA HIS A 108 -7.74 17.77 10.37
C HIS A 108 -6.73 17.04 9.49
N LEU A 109 -5.43 17.26 9.71
CA LEU A 109 -4.38 16.54 8.98
C LEU A 109 -4.50 15.03 9.19
N PHE A 110 -4.63 14.59 10.44
CA PHE A 110 -4.85 13.19 10.77
C PHE A 110 -6.12 12.64 10.11
N ALA A 111 -7.26 13.32 10.25
CA ALA A 111 -8.52 12.85 9.67
C ALA A 111 -8.44 12.69 8.14
N ILE A 112 -7.88 13.68 7.45
CA ILE A 112 -7.72 13.65 5.98
C ILE A 112 -6.77 12.52 5.57
N SER A 113 -5.63 12.38 6.26
CA SER A 113 -4.67 11.30 6.00
C SER A 113 -5.25 9.92 6.28
N PHE A 114 -5.93 9.76 7.41
CA PHE A 114 -6.55 8.50 7.83
C PHE A 114 -7.62 8.03 6.84
N VAL A 115 -8.54 8.94 6.46
CA VAL A 115 -9.56 8.64 5.45
C VAL A 115 -8.92 8.37 4.09
N GLY A 116 -7.95 9.18 3.68
CA GLY A 116 -7.20 8.98 2.45
C GLY A 116 -6.55 7.60 2.39
N CYS A 117 -5.92 7.15 3.48
CA CYS A 117 -5.36 5.81 3.60
C CYS A 117 -6.43 4.72 3.52
N CYS A 118 -7.59 4.90 4.16
CA CYS A 118 -8.69 3.92 4.08
C CYS A 118 -9.23 3.78 2.66
N VAL A 119 -9.49 4.90 1.98
CA VAL A 119 -9.92 4.91 0.57
C VAL A 119 -8.85 4.30 -0.33
N ALA A 120 -7.56 4.63 -0.11
CA ALA A 120 -6.45 4.04 -0.85
C ALA A 120 -6.40 2.52 -0.71
N ARG A 121 -6.60 1.99 0.50
CA ARG A 121 -6.63 0.54 0.74
C ARG A 121 -7.73 -0.14 -0.06
N VAL A 122 -8.95 0.42 -0.04
CA VAL A 122 -10.08 -0.14 -0.79
C VAL A 122 -9.83 -0.11 -2.30
N LEU A 123 -9.39 1.04 -2.83
CA LEU A 123 -9.10 1.18 -4.27
C LEU A 123 -7.93 0.29 -4.70
N LEU A 124 -6.90 0.16 -3.86
CA LEU A 124 -5.77 -0.72 -4.13
C LEU A 124 -6.19 -2.19 -4.13
N GLN A 125 -7.03 -2.62 -3.18
CA GLN A 125 -7.55 -3.98 -3.16
C GLN A 125 -8.33 -4.29 -4.44
N ARG A 126 -9.21 -3.39 -4.87
CA ARG A 126 -9.93 -3.51 -6.15
C ARG A 126 -9.00 -3.60 -7.35
N CYS A 127 -7.93 -2.80 -7.36
CA CYS A 127 -6.92 -2.83 -8.40
C CYS A 127 -6.17 -4.18 -8.42
N ILE A 128 -5.81 -4.71 -7.24
CA ILE A 128 -5.18 -6.02 -7.09
C ILE A 128 -6.12 -7.13 -7.56
N ASP A 129 -7.37 -7.12 -7.14
CA ASP A 129 -8.37 -8.14 -7.49
C ASP A 129 -8.64 -8.14 -9.00
N GLY A 130 -8.84 -6.96 -9.59
CA GLY A 130 -9.01 -6.82 -11.04
C GLY A 130 -7.77 -7.27 -11.80
N TRP A 131 -6.58 -6.90 -11.33
CA TRP A 131 -5.33 -7.30 -11.96
C TRP A 131 -5.03 -8.79 -11.81
N ASN A 132 -5.37 -9.43 -10.70
CA ASN A 132 -5.06 -10.84 -10.50
C ASN A 132 -6.11 -11.77 -11.15
N ASN A 133 -7.34 -11.30 -11.33
CA ASN A 133 -8.45 -12.11 -11.83
C ASN A 133 -8.86 -11.81 -13.28
N HIS A 134 -8.21 -10.85 -13.96
CA HIS A 134 -8.48 -10.64 -15.39
C HIS A 134 -7.98 -11.81 -16.24
N SER A 135 -8.72 -12.12 -17.31
CA SER A 135 -8.28 -13.08 -18.31
C SER A 135 -7.27 -12.42 -19.24
N ILE A 136 -6.16 -13.12 -19.49
CA ILE A 136 -5.18 -12.77 -20.52
C ILE A 136 -5.33 -13.78 -21.65
N GLU A 137 -5.56 -13.27 -22.86
CA GLU A 137 -5.63 -14.09 -24.07
C GLU A 137 -4.39 -15.00 -24.17
N ASP A 138 -4.64 -16.28 -24.45
CA ASP A 138 -3.65 -17.37 -24.52
C ASP A 138 -2.82 -17.63 -23.24
N LYS A 139 -3.08 -16.93 -22.13
CA LYS A 139 -2.32 -17.08 -20.87
C LYS A 139 -3.17 -17.34 -19.64
N GLY A 140 -4.50 -17.28 -19.74
CA GLY A 140 -5.42 -17.57 -18.64
C GLY A 140 -5.46 -16.47 -17.57
N ILE A 141 -5.87 -16.85 -16.35
CA ILE A 141 -6.07 -15.93 -15.23
C ILE A 141 -4.85 -15.95 -14.30
N PRO A 142 -4.17 -14.80 -14.04
CA PRO A 142 -2.95 -14.75 -13.25
C PRO A 142 -3.02 -15.46 -11.89
N SER A 143 -4.11 -15.27 -11.14
CA SER A 143 -4.31 -15.88 -9.81
C SER A 143 -4.26 -17.40 -9.83
N GLN A 144 -4.63 -18.03 -10.95
CA GLN A 144 -4.59 -19.49 -11.11
C GLN A 144 -3.16 -20.04 -11.26
N TYR A 145 -2.17 -19.18 -11.57
CA TYR A 145 -0.78 -19.59 -11.77
C TYR A 145 0.11 -19.37 -10.54
N ILE A 146 -0.35 -18.59 -9.55
CA ILE A 146 0.44 -18.21 -8.36
C ILE A 146 0.79 -19.43 -7.50
N ALA A 147 -0.11 -20.42 -7.40
CA ALA A 147 0.06 -21.60 -6.56
C ALA A 147 1.25 -22.53 -6.95
N SER A 148 1.92 -22.27 -8.08
CA SER A 148 2.88 -23.21 -8.66
C SER A 148 4.33 -22.70 -8.83
N LYS A 149 4.67 -21.46 -8.42
CA LYS A 149 5.95 -20.87 -8.84
C LYS A 149 6.81 -20.25 -7.74
N GLY A 150 7.82 -21.02 -7.36
CA GLY A 150 9.22 -20.65 -7.66
C GLY A 150 10.00 -19.88 -6.60
N ASN A 151 9.37 -19.45 -5.52
CA ASN A 151 10.08 -18.90 -4.37
C ASN A 151 10.71 -20.00 -3.51
N TYR A 152 11.72 -19.64 -2.76
CA TYR A 152 12.46 -20.57 -1.91
C TYR A 152 11.82 -20.66 -0.53
N ASP A 153 11.74 -21.88 -0.01
CA ASP A 153 11.26 -22.11 1.35
C ASP A 153 12.20 -21.45 2.35
N LEU A 154 11.60 -20.77 3.32
CA LEU A 154 12.33 -20.08 4.36
C LEU A 154 11.98 -20.71 5.72
N PRO A 155 12.96 -21.20 6.49
CA PRO A 155 12.69 -21.76 7.81
C PRO A 155 11.97 -20.76 8.72
N ALA A 156 11.11 -21.26 9.60
CA ALA A 156 10.47 -20.45 10.61
C ALA A 156 11.52 -19.70 11.44
N GLY A 157 11.37 -18.38 11.56
CA GLY A 157 12.31 -17.51 12.27
C GLY A 157 13.55 -17.08 11.50
N ALA A 158 13.79 -17.59 10.28
CA ALA A 158 14.93 -17.13 9.47
C ALA A 158 14.72 -15.71 8.92
N LEU A 159 13.48 -15.29 8.65
CA LEU A 159 13.17 -13.90 8.32
C LEU A 159 13.24 -13.03 9.59
N PRO A 160 14.11 -12.01 9.65
CA PRO A 160 14.21 -11.14 10.82
C PRO A 160 12.90 -10.40 11.13
N SER A 161 12.68 -10.05 12.40
CA SER A 161 11.66 -9.07 12.74
C SER A 161 12.04 -7.69 12.21
N THR A 162 11.12 -6.72 12.22
CA THR A 162 11.42 -5.34 11.80
C THR A 162 12.54 -4.74 12.63
N GLU A 163 12.52 -4.95 13.95
CA GLU A 163 13.50 -4.46 14.90
C GLU A 163 14.85 -5.14 14.69
N ALA A 164 14.86 -6.46 14.49
CA ALA A 164 16.08 -7.21 14.21
C ALA A 164 16.70 -6.82 12.86
N ALA A 165 15.90 -6.62 11.82
CA ALA A 165 16.39 -6.17 10.51
C ALA A 165 17.05 -4.79 10.58
N VAL A 166 16.44 -3.86 11.32
CA VAL A 166 16.99 -2.52 11.58
C VAL A 166 18.33 -2.63 12.33
N ALA A 167 18.37 -3.41 13.41
CA ALA A 167 19.58 -3.60 14.20
C ALA A 167 20.72 -4.22 13.39
N LEU A 168 20.44 -5.24 12.55
CA LEU A 168 21.43 -5.84 11.67
C LEU A 168 22.00 -4.82 10.67
N TYR A 169 21.13 -4.06 10.00
CA TYR A 169 21.55 -3.09 9.00
C TYR A 169 22.36 -1.94 9.60
N GLN A 170 21.93 -1.41 10.76
CA GLN A 170 22.66 -0.36 11.47
C GLN A 170 23.97 -0.87 12.09
N GLY A 171 24.00 -2.13 12.52
CA GLY A 171 25.21 -2.79 13.02
C GLY A 171 26.33 -2.87 11.97
N GLU A 172 25.98 -2.94 10.69
CA GLU A 172 26.93 -2.87 9.57
C GLU A 172 27.23 -1.42 9.11
N GLY A 173 26.79 -0.41 9.86
CA GLY A 173 27.03 1.01 9.56
C GLY A 173 26.01 1.63 8.61
N GLY A 174 24.92 0.93 8.30
CA GLY A 174 23.83 1.44 7.47
C GLY A 174 23.05 2.57 8.16
N GLN A 175 22.56 3.52 7.36
CA GLN A 175 21.72 4.62 7.83
C GLN A 175 20.32 4.51 7.25
N LEU A 176 19.31 4.49 8.11
CA LEU A 176 17.90 4.40 7.72
C LEU A 176 17.21 5.73 7.92
N THR A 177 16.18 5.95 7.13
CA THR A 177 15.31 7.11 7.29
C THR A 177 14.34 6.86 8.44
N GLU A 178 14.32 7.75 9.43
CA GLU A 178 13.39 7.70 10.55
C GLU A 178 11.93 7.91 10.12
N GLU A 179 11.01 7.48 10.99
CA GLU A 179 9.58 7.69 10.81
C GLU A 179 9.24 9.19 10.71
N TRP A 180 8.59 9.55 9.61
CA TRP A 180 7.99 10.86 9.46
C TRP A 180 6.57 10.82 10.03
N GLN A 181 6.25 11.69 10.99
CA GLN A 181 4.88 11.87 11.48
C GLN A 181 4.14 12.94 10.67
N TYR A 182 2.95 12.61 10.16
CA TYR A 182 2.08 13.54 9.44
C TYR A 182 0.64 13.38 9.92
N GLY A 183 0.16 14.36 10.69
CA GLY A 183 -1.08 14.24 11.45
C GLY A 183 -0.90 13.25 12.61
N VAL A 184 -1.12 13.71 13.83
CA VAL A 184 -1.07 12.86 15.02
C VAL A 184 -2.49 12.39 15.33
N ASP A 185 -2.68 11.10 15.57
CA ASP A 185 -3.97 10.57 16.00
C ASP A 185 -4.32 11.18 17.37
N PRO A 186 -5.38 12.01 17.49
CA PRO A 186 -5.78 12.57 18.79
C PRO A 186 -6.24 11.49 19.78
N LEU A 187 -6.50 10.27 19.30
CA LEU A 187 -6.93 9.13 20.10
C LEU A 187 -5.81 8.09 20.28
N ASN A 188 -4.54 8.41 20.01
CA ASN A 188 -3.44 7.43 19.98
C ASN A 188 -3.34 6.57 21.27
N ASP A 189 -3.71 7.13 22.42
CA ASP A 189 -3.67 6.44 23.72
C ASP A 189 -5.02 5.80 24.12
N GLN A 190 -6.02 5.83 23.24
CA GLN A 190 -7.40 5.42 23.50
C GLN A 190 -7.84 4.32 22.52
N LEU A 191 -7.29 3.11 22.67
CA LEU A 191 -7.49 1.97 21.76
C LEU A 191 -8.97 1.67 21.45
N GLU A 192 -9.84 1.63 22.47
CA GLU A 192 -11.27 1.35 22.29
C GLU A 192 -11.94 2.39 21.37
N LYS A 193 -11.59 3.67 21.51
CA LYS A 193 -12.14 4.74 20.69
C LYS A 193 -11.57 4.74 19.27
N GLN A 194 -10.33 4.29 19.09
CA GLN A 194 -9.76 4.06 17.75
C GLN A 194 -10.54 2.96 17.02
N GLN A 195 -10.78 1.84 17.69
CA GLN A 195 -11.55 0.72 17.14
C GLN A 195 -12.98 1.15 16.78
N GLU A 196 -13.65 1.91 17.65
CA GLU A 196 -14.99 2.43 17.39
C GLU A 196 -15.02 3.39 16.19
N ARG A 197 -14.01 4.26 16.05
CA ARG A 197 -13.84 5.15 14.90
C ARG A 197 -13.65 4.36 13.61
N GLU A 198 -12.78 3.35 13.64
CA GLU A 198 -12.50 2.48 12.49
C GLU A 198 -13.74 1.72 12.03
N ALA A 199 -14.46 1.08 12.96
CA ALA A 199 -15.68 0.34 12.65
C ALA A 199 -16.74 1.24 11.99
N LYS A 200 -16.95 2.45 12.53
CA LYS A 200 -17.90 3.43 11.97
C LYS A 200 -17.50 3.92 10.60
N LEU A 201 -16.21 4.23 10.39
CA LEU A 201 -15.71 4.66 9.09
C LEU A 201 -15.88 3.54 8.05
N MET A 202 -15.53 2.31 8.39
CA MET A 202 -15.66 1.17 7.50
C MET A 202 -17.12 0.87 7.14
N SER A 203 -18.04 0.97 8.11
CA SER A 203 -19.48 0.87 7.84
C SER A 203 -19.91 1.94 6.84
N ALA A 204 -19.59 3.21 7.08
CA ALA A 204 -19.97 4.31 6.20
C ALA A 204 -19.37 4.18 4.79
N LEU A 205 -18.12 3.69 4.68
CA LEU A 205 -17.50 3.42 3.39
C LEU A 205 -18.19 2.28 2.65
N ASN A 206 -18.52 1.18 3.35
CA ASN A 206 -19.21 0.04 2.76
C ASN A 206 -20.63 0.39 2.32
N ASP A 207 -21.37 1.15 3.12
CA ASP A 207 -22.72 1.62 2.77
C ASP A 207 -22.69 2.52 1.53
N PHE A 208 -21.70 3.43 1.48
CA PHE A 208 -21.48 4.30 0.32
C PHE A 208 -21.13 3.50 -0.94
N ILE A 209 -20.20 2.55 -0.81
CA ILE A 209 -19.79 1.66 -1.89
C ILE A 209 -20.97 0.82 -2.39
N GLY A 210 -21.71 0.18 -1.48
CA GLY A 210 -22.85 -0.66 -1.80
C GLY A 210 -23.98 0.13 -2.45
N GLY A 211 -24.21 1.38 -2.02
CA GLY A 211 -25.17 2.28 -2.66
C GLY A 211 -24.80 2.61 -4.11
N ILE A 212 -23.51 2.76 -4.40
CA ILE A 212 -23.01 3.03 -5.75
C ILE A 212 -23.04 1.77 -6.62
N GLU A 213 -22.66 0.62 -6.08
CA GLU A 213 -22.74 -0.65 -6.80
C GLU A 213 -24.19 -0.99 -7.13
N GLY A 214 -25.13 -0.69 -6.22
CA GLY A 214 -26.57 -0.75 -6.49
C GLY A 214 -26.97 0.13 -7.67
N LEU A 215 -26.49 1.36 -7.75
CA LEU A 215 -26.76 2.28 -8.86
C LEU A 215 -26.09 1.84 -10.18
N ALA A 216 -24.88 1.28 -10.11
CA ALA A 216 -24.15 0.76 -11.27
C ALA A 216 -24.81 -0.50 -11.84
N ASN A 217 -25.28 -1.40 -10.99
CA ASN A 217 -25.95 -2.65 -11.40
C ASN A 217 -27.35 -2.42 -12.00
N HIS A 218 -27.96 -1.26 -11.78
CA HIS A 218 -29.20 -0.86 -12.46
C HIS A 218 -28.94 -0.17 -13.81
N CYS A 219 -27.67 0.09 -14.14
CA CYS A 219 -27.23 0.75 -15.36
C CYS A 219 -26.02 -0.01 -15.95
N GLU A 220 -26.24 -1.11 -16.67
CA GLU A 220 -25.21 -1.64 -17.58
C GLU A 220 -25.40 -1.12 -19.02
N PRO A 221 -24.32 -0.91 -19.81
CA PRO A 221 -22.91 -1.11 -19.49
C PRO A 221 -22.02 0.13 -19.69
N GLN A 222 -20.83 0.07 -19.08
CA GLN A 222 -19.68 0.99 -19.20
C GLN A 222 -19.77 2.29 -18.40
N LEU A 223 -19.46 2.21 -17.10
CA LEU A 223 -19.11 3.43 -16.36
C LEU A 223 -17.69 3.88 -16.76
N PRO A 224 -17.54 5.05 -17.41
CA PRO A 224 -16.24 5.57 -17.81
C PRO A 224 -15.40 5.90 -16.57
N ALA A 225 -14.06 5.85 -16.74
CA ALA A 225 -13.05 6.13 -15.71
C ALA A 225 -13.24 7.46 -14.92
N ASN A 226 -14.10 8.36 -15.39
CA ASN A 226 -14.47 9.60 -14.72
C ASN A 226 -15.41 9.41 -13.52
N GLN A 227 -16.17 8.31 -13.42
CA GLN A 227 -17.04 8.09 -12.26
C GLN A 227 -16.27 7.61 -11.02
N TYR A 228 -15.18 6.83 -11.18
CA TYR A 228 -14.29 6.49 -10.07
C TYR A 228 -13.70 7.72 -9.36
N LYS A 229 -13.52 8.83 -10.09
CA LYS A 229 -13.11 10.13 -9.50
C LYS A 229 -14.18 10.68 -8.55
N MET A 230 -15.47 10.64 -8.93
CA MET A 230 -16.57 11.04 -8.05
C MET A 230 -16.67 10.17 -6.80
N LEU A 231 -16.43 8.85 -6.92
CA LEU A 231 -16.48 7.93 -5.78
C LEU A 231 -15.47 8.30 -4.69
N SER A 232 -14.23 8.59 -5.09
CA SER A 232 -13.18 9.01 -4.14
C SER A 232 -13.50 10.34 -3.46
N PHE A 233 -14.08 11.30 -4.18
CA PHE A 233 -14.42 12.63 -3.66
C PHE A 233 -15.53 12.60 -2.61
N PHE A 234 -16.65 11.94 -2.91
CA PHE A 234 -17.77 11.85 -1.98
C PHE A 234 -17.41 11.02 -0.73
N SER A 235 -16.64 9.94 -0.88
CA SER A 235 -16.14 9.13 0.24
C SER A 235 -15.31 9.96 1.22
N LEU A 236 -14.34 10.73 0.69
CA LEU A 236 -13.44 11.55 1.50
C LEU A 236 -14.17 12.70 2.22
N LYS A 237 -15.10 13.36 1.54
CA LYS A 237 -15.87 14.47 2.11
C LYS A 237 -16.89 14.02 3.16
N LEU A 238 -17.54 12.86 2.93
CA LEU A 238 -18.48 12.25 3.88
C LEU A 238 -17.74 11.75 5.12
N ALA A 239 -16.64 11.02 4.94
CA ALA A 239 -15.83 10.51 6.04
C ALA A 239 -15.17 11.64 6.86
N TYR A 240 -14.68 12.70 6.22
CA TYR A 240 -14.19 13.89 6.92
C TYR A 240 -15.28 14.53 7.79
N ARG A 241 -16.51 14.63 7.28
CA ARG A 241 -17.66 15.13 8.07
C ARG A 241 -18.01 14.23 9.25
N CYS A 242 -17.98 12.91 9.05
CA CYS A 242 -18.21 11.94 10.13
C CYS A 242 -17.14 12.03 11.23
N LEU A 243 -15.87 12.24 10.86
CA LEU A 243 -14.79 12.43 11.84
C LEU A 243 -14.92 13.78 12.57
N LYS A 244 -15.20 14.87 11.84
CA LYS A 244 -15.32 16.21 12.43
C LYS A 244 -16.44 16.33 13.47
N LEU A 245 -17.58 15.67 13.26
CA LEU A 245 -18.69 15.66 14.22
C LEU A 245 -18.35 14.97 15.55
N LYS A 246 -17.34 14.10 15.58
CA LYS A 246 -16.96 13.33 16.78
C LYS A 246 -15.88 14.04 17.63
N TYR A 247 -15.11 14.96 17.05
CA TYR A 247 -14.07 15.74 17.74
C TYR A 247 -14.54 17.14 18.18
N ALA A 248 -15.84 17.42 18.06
CA ALA A 248 -16.47 18.69 18.47
C ALA A 248 -17.21 18.58 19.82
N ILE A 249 -16.83 17.63 20.67
CA ILE A 249 -17.34 17.45 22.05
C ILE A 249 -16.26 17.85 23.04
#